data_AF-A0A3M1BRR5-F1
#
_entry.id   AF-A0A3M1BRR5-F1
#
_cell.length_a   1.000
_cell.length_b   1.000
_cell.length_c   1.000
_cell.angle_alpha   90.00
_cell.angle_beta   90.00
_cell.angle_gamma   90.00
#
_symmetry.space_group_name_H-M   'P 1'
#
loop_
_entity.id
_entity.type
_entity.pdbx_description
1 polymer ?
#
loop_
_entity_poly.entity_id
_entity_poly.type
_entity_poly.pdbx_seq_one_letter_code
_entity_poly.pdbx_strand_id
1 'polypeptide(L)'
;MGFSNASDEFVKGLVDKLMEKGQSAWWWDSKWWDEGYIENVPNYRVRVETAVVKKRDVEVPVFIYRPDDRERYPGVLFIHGRRGLDDLFKLHAKRLASKGFVVIAPDLYTGRLIPQFPIEHDPVLEEDLDAVLVYALNRDDLKGKRICAYGLTRGGYYAIRLLVTFKRQE
;
A
#
# COMPACT_ATOMS: atom_id res chain seq x y z
N MET A 1 32.08 9.58 -17.64
CA MET A 1 31.19 8.63 -16.94
C MET A 1 29.82 8.74 -17.60
N GLY A 2 29.54 7.85 -18.56
CA GLY A 2 28.25 7.81 -19.25
C GLY A 2 27.27 6.95 -18.46
N PHE A 3 26.17 7.54 -18.01
CA PHE A 3 25.02 6.77 -17.51
C PHE A 3 24.25 6.19 -18.71
N SER A 4 23.67 5.02 -18.51
CA SER A 4 23.29 4.02 -19.51
C SER A 4 22.07 4.37 -20.38
N ASN A 5 22.16 4.16 -21.71
CA ASN A 5 21.05 4.20 -22.66
C ASN A 5 19.84 3.31 -22.29
N ALA A 6 20.06 2.23 -21.52
CA ALA A 6 19.02 1.27 -21.15
C ALA A 6 18.00 1.81 -20.12
N SER A 7 18.43 2.69 -19.20
CA SER A 7 17.51 3.33 -18.25
C SER A 7 16.60 4.34 -18.96
N ASP A 8 17.15 5.06 -19.93
CA ASP A 8 16.42 6.07 -20.69
C ASP A 8 15.42 5.44 -21.64
N GLU A 9 15.75 4.31 -22.28
CA GLU A 9 14.79 3.55 -23.09
C GLU A 9 13.67 2.93 -22.24
N PHE A 10 13.97 2.43 -21.04
CA PHE A 10 12.95 1.92 -20.12
C PHE A 10 12.00 3.03 -19.65
N VAL A 11 12.54 4.17 -19.23
CA VAL A 11 11.75 5.33 -18.79
C VAL A 11 10.91 5.87 -19.95
N LYS A 12 11.50 5.98 -21.15
CA LYS A 12 10.79 6.40 -22.35
C LYS A 12 9.66 5.43 -22.71
N GLY A 13 9.90 4.12 -22.67
CA GLY A 13 8.85 3.12 -22.90
C GLY A 13 7.73 3.15 -21.85
N LEU A 14 8.04 3.53 -20.61
CA LEU A 14 7.02 3.75 -19.57
C LEU A 14 6.18 5.00 -19.87
N VAL A 15 6.83 6.11 -20.22
CA VAL A 15 6.18 7.37 -20.61
C VAL A 15 5.31 7.14 -21.84
N ASP A 16 5.84 6.48 -22.87
CA ASP A 16 5.09 6.19 -24.10
C ASP A 16 3.84 5.36 -23.80
N LYS A 17 3.92 4.32 -22.94
CA LYS A 17 2.74 3.55 -22.50
C LYS A 17 1.74 4.37 -21.67
N LEU A 18 2.21 5.33 -20.87
CA LEU A 18 1.35 6.23 -20.11
C LEU A 18 0.63 7.20 -21.05
N MET A 19 1.37 7.75 -22.02
CA MET A 19 0.86 8.70 -23.02
C MET A 19 0.00 8.04 -24.09
N GLU A 20 0.24 6.76 -24.41
CA GLU A 20 -0.51 5.96 -25.39
C GLU A 20 -1.98 5.83 -24.99
N LYS A 21 -2.28 5.83 -23.68
CA LYS A 21 -3.66 5.84 -23.21
C LYS A 21 -4.26 7.24 -23.21
N GLY A 22 -3.53 8.28 -22.76
CA GLY A 22 -4.01 9.67 -22.78
C GLY A 22 -5.50 9.82 -22.40
N GLN A 23 -6.26 10.57 -23.21
CA GLN A 23 -7.72 10.73 -23.06
C GLN A 23 -8.54 9.43 -23.17
N SER A 24 -7.98 8.36 -23.71
CA SER A 24 -8.63 7.04 -23.81
C SER A 24 -8.42 6.16 -22.57
N ALA A 25 -7.63 6.61 -21.59
CA ALA A 25 -7.45 5.88 -20.34
C ALA A 25 -8.73 5.90 -19.50
N TRP A 26 -9.10 4.77 -18.88
CA TRP A 26 -10.28 4.69 -18.01
C TRP A 26 -10.22 5.63 -16.80
N TRP A 27 -9.01 6.04 -16.39
CA TRP A 27 -8.76 6.96 -15.28
C TRP A 27 -8.64 8.41 -15.73
N TRP A 28 -8.65 8.69 -17.04
CA TRP A 28 -8.46 10.04 -17.55
C TRP A 28 -9.68 10.90 -17.25
N ASP A 29 -9.42 12.05 -16.65
CA ASP A 29 -10.37 13.14 -16.47
C ASP A 29 -9.65 14.43 -16.81
N SER A 30 -10.14 15.19 -17.81
CA SER A 30 -9.46 16.39 -18.27
C SER A 30 -9.43 17.49 -17.21
N LYS A 31 -10.46 17.61 -16.36
CA LYS A 31 -10.43 18.60 -15.27
C LYS A 31 -9.38 18.22 -14.21
N TRP A 32 -9.25 16.94 -13.91
CA TRP A 32 -8.20 16.49 -13.01
C TRP A 32 -6.81 16.68 -13.62
N TRP A 33 -6.62 16.31 -14.88
CA TRP A 33 -5.31 16.37 -15.54
C TRP A 33 -4.87 17.81 -15.85
N ASP A 34 -5.76 18.62 -16.44
CA ASP A 34 -5.44 19.97 -16.91
C ASP A 34 -5.61 21.04 -15.82
N GLU A 35 -6.56 20.83 -14.90
CA GLU A 35 -6.92 21.84 -13.88
C GLU A 35 -6.58 21.40 -12.44
N GLY A 36 -6.12 20.16 -12.24
CA GLY A 36 -5.90 19.61 -10.90
C GLY A 36 -7.18 19.39 -10.10
N TYR A 37 -8.35 19.46 -10.74
CA TYR A 37 -9.65 19.39 -10.08
C TYR A 37 -10.16 17.95 -10.02
N ILE A 38 -10.31 17.42 -8.80
CA ILE A 38 -10.94 16.11 -8.59
C ILE A 38 -12.41 16.33 -8.25
N GLU A 39 -13.31 15.87 -9.12
CA GLU A 39 -14.75 15.96 -8.89
C GLU A 39 -15.16 15.16 -7.64
N ASN A 40 -16.06 15.74 -6.85
CA ASN A 40 -16.53 15.32 -5.52
C ASN A 40 -16.34 13.83 -5.16
N VAL A 41 -15.16 13.48 -4.62
CA VAL A 41 -14.87 12.11 -4.19
C VAL A 41 -15.74 11.75 -2.98
N PRO A 42 -16.54 10.67 -3.02
CA PRO A 42 -17.39 10.28 -1.91
C PRO A 42 -16.57 10.02 -0.64
N ASN A 43 -17.17 10.37 0.51
CA ASN A 43 -16.63 10.04 1.82
C ASN A 43 -17.47 8.92 2.43
N TYR A 44 -16.80 7.85 2.86
CA TYR A 44 -17.42 6.72 3.54
C TYR A 44 -17.16 6.79 5.02
N ARG A 45 -18.16 6.41 5.83
CA ARG A 45 -17.91 6.03 7.22
C ARG A 45 -17.01 4.81 7.22
N VAL A 46 -15.99 4.80 8.08
CA VAL A 46 -15.00 3.71 8.13
C VAL A 46 -15.20 2.87 9.37
N ARG A 47 -15.27 1.55 9.19
CA ARG A 47 -15.13 0.57 10.27
C ARG A 47 -13.72 0.01 10.31
N VAL A 48 -13.30 -0.44 11.48
CA VAL A 48 -11.97 -1.01 11.72
C VAL A 48 -12.14 -2.41 12.29
N GLU A 49 -11.50 -3.37 11.64
CA GLU A 49 -11.39 -4.76 12.08
C GLU A 49 -9.93 -5.04 12.43
N THR A 50 -9.68 -6.01 13.30
CA THR A 50 -8.33 -6.48 13.61
C THR A 50 -8.18 -7.94 13.24
N ALA A 51 -6.98 -8.30 12.80
CA ALA A 51 -6.57 -9.67 12.54
C ALA A 51 -5.15 -9.87 13.05
N VAL A 52 -4.73 -11.13 13.11
CA VAL A 52 -3.35 -11.52 13.44
C VAL A 52 -2.85 -12.42 12.31
N VAL A 53 -1.72 -12.04 11.73
CA VAL A 53 -1.03 -12.86 10.73
C VAL A 53 0.14 -13.56 11.42
N LYS A 54 0.13 -14.90 11.40
CA LYS A 54 1.21 -15.70 11.97
C LYS A 54 2.32 -15.88 10.96
N LYS A 55 3.55 -15.59 11.36
CA LYS A 55 4.76 -15.86 10.56
C LYS A 55 5.83 -16.39 11.50
N ARG A 56 6.23 -17.65 11.30
CA ARG A 56 7.16 -18.35 12.20
C ARG A 56 6.62 -18.37 13.65
N ASP A 57 7.36 -17.78 14.56
CA ASP A 57 7.12 -17.68 15.99
C ASP A 57 6.52 -16.33 16.41
N VAL A 58 6.18 -15.46 15.46
CA VAL A 58 5.59 -14.14 15.75
C VAL A 58 4.16 -14.01 15.24
N GLU A 59 3.40 -13.21 15.98
CA GLU A 59 2.04 -12.79 15.66
C GLU A 59 2.07 -11.32 15.26
N VAL A 60 1.81 -11.04 13.97
CA VAL A 60 1.81 -9.69 13.41
C VAL A 60 0.38 -9.13 13.51
N PRO A 61 0.11 -8.10 14.34
CA PRO A 61 -1.19 -7.46 14.39
C PRO A 61 -1.46 -6.73 13.07
N VAL A 62 -2.68 -6.86 12.56
CA VAL A 62 -3.11 -6.21 11.32
C VAL A 62 -4.42 -5.48 11.58
N PHE A 63 -4.44 -4.20 11.25
CA PHE A 63 -5.64 -3.38 11.29
C PHE A 63 -6.20 -3.25 9.87
N ILE A 64 -7.48 -3.57 9.71
CA ILE A 64 -8.18 -3.47 8.43
C ILE A 64 -9.20 -2.34 8.52
N TYR A 65 -9.00 -1.32 7.71
CA TYR A 65 -9.89 -0.18 7.59
C TYR A 65 -10.66 -0.30 6.28
N ARG A 66 -11.99 -0.22 6.33
CA ARG A 66 -12.83 -0.27 5.13
C ARG A 66 -14.10 0.55 5.28
N PRO A 67 -14.74 0.96 4.17
CA PRO A 67 -16.10 1.48 4.20
C PRO A 67 -17.05 0.59 5.00
N ASP A 68 -17.89 1.23 5.82
CA ASP A 68 -18.85 0.60 6.72
C ASP A 68 -20.13 0.17 5.98
N ASP A 69 -19.93 -0.67 4.98
CA ASP A 69 -20.97 -1.27 4.15
C ASP A 69 -20.54 -2.70 3.76
N ARG A 70 -21.25 -3.30 2.81
CA ARG A 70 -21.00 -4.65 2.30
C ARG A 70 -20.38 -4.67 0.91
N GLU A 71 -19.95 -3.52 0.40
CA GLU A 71 -19.39 -3.41 -0.94
C GLU A 71 -17.91 -3.84 -0.97
N ARG A 72 -17.42 -4.16 -2.18
CA ARG A 72 -16.02 -4.50 -2.42
C ARG A 72 -15.26 -3.29 -2.92
N TYR A 73 -14.06 -3.08 -2.39
CA TYR A 73 -13.22 -1.92 -2.74
C TYR A 73 -11.81 -2.32 -3.17
N PRO A 74 -11.11 -1.50 -3.97
CA PRO A 74 -9.70 -1.69 -4.24
C PRO A 74 -8.90 -1.78 -2.93
N GLY A 75 -7.92 -2.69 -2.89
CA GLY A 75 -7.08 -2.90 -1.72
C GLY A 75 -5.85 -2.01 -1.68
N VAL A 76 -5.45 -1.61 -0.47
CA VAL A 76 -4.20 -0.89 -0.19
C VAL A 76 -3.47 -1.59 0.96
N LEU A 77 -2.22 -1.98 0.74
CA LEU A 77 -1.31 -2.39 1.81
C LEU A 77 -0.60 -1.14 2.32
N PHE A 78 -1.02 -0.66 3.49
CA PHE A 78 -0.46 0.52 4.15
C PHE A 78 0.73 0.12 5.01
N ILE A 79 1.92 0.61 4.66
CA ILE A 79 3.17 0.19 5.27
C ILE A 79 3.74 1.35 6.08
N HIS A 80 3.78 1.19 7.40
CA HIS A 80 4.34 2.21 8.27
C HIS A 80 5.85 2.31 8.12
N GLY A 81 6.39 3.46 8.53
CA GLY A 81 7.83 3.68 8.58
C GLY A 81 8.43 3.43 9.96
N ARG A 82 9.57 4.09 10.23
CA ARG A 82 10.28 4.00 11.52
C ARG A 82 9.41 4.32 12.74
N ARG A 83 8.35 5.11 12.57
CA ARG A 83 7.43 5.47 13.65
C ARG A 83 6.63 4.28 14.20
N GLY A 84 6.53 3.17 13.48
CA GLY A 84 5.55 2.12 13.81
C GLY A 84 4.14 2.51 13.35
N LEU A 85 3.16 1.61 13.57
CA LEU A 85 1.74 1.90 13.35
C LEU A 85 1.13 2.59 14.59
N ASP A 86 1.62 3.79 14.89
CA ASP A 86 1.11 4.60 16.00
C ASP A 86 -0.27 5.21 15.68
N ASP A 87 -0.86 5.91 16.65
CA ASP A 87 -2.21 6.47 16.48
C ASP A 87 -2.30 7.49 15.34
N LEU A 88 -1.23 8.24 15.06
CA LEU A 88 -1.20 9.12 13.90
C LEU A 88 -1.23 8.33 12.59
N PHE A 89 -0.43 7.27 12.46
CA PHE A 89 -0.40 6.46 11.24
C PHE A 89 -1.69 5.65 11.04
N LYS A 90 -2.35 5.23 12.13
CA LYS A 90 -3.71 4.65 12.06
C LYS A 90 -4.71 5.65 11.45
N LEU A 91 -4.61 6.94 11.77
CA LEU A 91 -5.47 7.98 11.16
C LEU A 91 -5.19 8.15 9.66
N HIS A 92 -3.94 7.99 9.20
CA HIS A 92 -3.62 8.01 7.77
C HIS A 92 -4.28 6.83 7.04
N ALA A 93 -4.18 5.62 7.58
CA ALA A 93 -4.86 4.43 7.03
C ALA A 93 -6.39 4.62 6.99
N LYS A 94 -6.98 5.19 8.05
CA LYS A 94 -8.41 5.50 8.10
C LYS A 94 -8.85 6.52 7.04
N ARG A 95 -8.05 7.57 6.80
CA ARG A 95 -8.33 8.58 5.76
C ARG A 95 -8.33 7.97 4.36
N LEU A 96 -7.39 7.06 4.07
CA LEU A 96 -7.40 6.29 2.83
C LEU A 96 -8.69 5.48 2.70
N ALA A 97 -9.05 4.70 3.71
CA ALA A 97 -10.26 3.88 3.67
C ALA A 97 -11.55 4.70 3.46
N SER A 98 -11.62 5.92 4.02
CA SER A 98 -12.78 6.82 3.84
C SER A 98 -13.00 7.27 2.39
N LYS A 99 -12.05 7.01 1.48
CA LYS A 99 -12.16 7.29 0.04
C LYS A 99 -12.55 6.07 -0.80
N GLY A 100 -12.97 4.99 -0.16
CA GLY A 100 -13.42 3.77 -0.87
C GLY A 100 -12.29 2.80 -1.13
N PHE A 101 -11.49 2.50 -0.10
CA PHE A 101 -10.43 1.50 -0.17
C PHE A 101 -10.55 0.52 1.01
N VAL A 102 -10.21 -0.75 0.79
CA VAL A 102 -9.87 -1.66 1.89
C VAL A 102 -8.40 -1.48 2.20
N VAL A 103 -8.07 -0.93 3.36
CA VAL A 103 -6.69 -0.62 3.76
C VAL A 103 -6.24 -1.62 4.82
N ILE A 104 -5.22 -2.40 4.48
CA ILE A 104 -4.59 -3.40 5.36
C ILE A 104 -3.31 -2.77 5.91
N ALA A 105 -3.26 -2.52 7.22
CA ALA A 105 -2.14 -1.88 7.89
C ALA A 105 -1.57 -2.82 8.97
N PRO A 106 -0.47 -3.53 8.69
CA PRO A 106 0.22 -4.30 9.72
C PRO A 106 0.96 -3.39 10.70
N ASP A 107 1.04 -3.82 11.96
CA ASP A 107 2.05 -3.35 12.91
C ASP A 107 3.23 -4.33 12.89
N LEU A 108 4.26 -3.97 12.13
CA LEU A 108 5.44 -4.81 11.93
C LEU A 108 6.34 -4.85 13.17
N TYR A 109 6.19 -3.92 14.13
CA TYR A 109 7.13 -3.78 15.24
C TYR A 109 6.66 -4.47 16.51
N THR A 110 5.37 -4.34 16.86
CA THR A 110 4.84 -4.85 18.14
C THR A 110 5.03 -6.35 18.29
N GLY A 111 4.74 -7.15 17.24
CA GLY A 111 4.90 -8.61 17.28
C GLY A 111 6.35 -9.08 17.47
N ARG A 112 7.33 -8.20 17.24
CA ARG A 112 8.76 -8.47 17.40
C ARG A 112 9.41 -7.72 18.55
N LEU A 113 8.62 -7.01 19.37
CA LEU A 113 9.12 -6.18 20.47
C LEU A 113 10.14 -5.12 20.00
N ILE A 114 10.02 -4.65 18.75
CA ILE A 114 10.89 -3.60 18.22
C ILE A 114 10.36 -2.25 18.71
N PRO A 115 11.19 -1.39 19.33
CA PRO A 115 10.75 -0.08 19.77
C PRO A 115 10.48 0.84 18.57
N GLN A 116 9.70 1.90 18.79
CA GLN A 116 9.52 2.94 17.79
C GLN A 116 10.86 3.62 17.45
N PHE A 117 10.97 4.07 16.20
CA PHE A 117 12.10 4.74 15.61
C PHE A 117 13.42 3.95 15.57
N PRO A 118 13.41 2.64 15.24
CA PRO A 118 14.65 1.87 15.20
C PRO A 118 15.61 2.49 14.19
N ILE A 119 16.87 2.63 14.58
CA ILE A 119 17.93 3.13 13.68
C ILE A 119 18.20 2.06 12.63
N GLU A 120 18.50 0.85 13.09
CA GLU A 120 18.75 -0.30 12.23
C GLU A 120 17.49 -0.76 11.50
N HIS A 121 17.72 -1.41 10.36
CA HIS A 121 16.70 -2.14 9.61
C HIS A 121 16.86 -3.62 9.90
N ASP A 122 15.77 -4.28 10.30
CA ASP A 122 15.74 -5.73 10.46
C ASP A 122 15.06 -6.36 9.23
N PRO A 123 15.80 -7.12 8.39
CA PRO A 123 15.25 -7.75 7.19
C PRO A 123 14.11 -8.73 7.47
N VAL A 124 13.99 -9.27 8.70
CA VAL A 124 12.92 -10.20 9.04
C VAL A 124 11.52 -9.58 8.86
N LEU A 125 11.42 -8.26 9.02
CA LEU A 125 10.18 -7.50 8.86
C LEU A 125 9.66 -7.52 7.43
N GLU A 126 10.55 -7.70 6.45
CA GLU A 126 10.15 -7.82 5.05
C GLU A 126 9.40 -9.13 4.81
N GLU A 127 9.76 -10.21 5.51
CA GLU A 127 9.08 -11.50 5.42
C GLU A 127 7.72 -11.51 6.13
N ASP A 128 7.60 -10.77 7.23
CA ASP A 128 6.33 -10.55 7.91
C ASP A 128 5.38 -9.75 7.01
N LEU A 129 5.90 -8.72 6.36
CA LEU A 129 5.13 -7.92 5.41
C LEU A 129 4.67 -8.76 4.21
N ASP A 130 5.53 -9.67 3.69
CA ASP A 130 5.13 -10.62 2.64
C ASP A 130 3.99 -11.54 3.10
N ALA A 131 4.03 -12.03 4.34
CA ALA A 131 2.94 -12.83 4.90
C ALA A 131 1.63 -12.03 5.00
N VAL A 132 1.72 -10.75 5.37
CA VAL A 132 0.56 -9.85 5.42
C VAL A 132 0.01 -9.57 4.02
N LEU A 133 0.86 -9.43 3.00
CA LEU A 133 0.42 -9.33 1.61
C LEU A 133 -0.38 -10.58 1.20
N VAL A 134 0.13 -11.77 1.50
CA VAL A 134 -0.57 -13.03 1.20
C VAL A 134 -1.92 -13.08 1.92
N TYR A 135 -1.99 -12.69 3.20
CA TYR A 135 -3.25 -12.55 3.92
C TYR A 135 -4.20 -11.55 3.22
N ALA A 136 -3.71 -10.37 2.84
CA ALA A 136 -4.49 -9.34 2.19
C ALA A 136 -5.09 -9.81 0.87
N LEU A 137 -4.30 -10.47 0.01
CA LEU A 137 -4.73 -10.98 -1.29
C LEU A 137 -5.80 -12.08 -1.22
N ASN A 138 -5.94 -12.74 -0.07
CA ASN A 138 -6.96 -13.78 0.15
C ASN A 138 -8.27 -13.24 0.77
N ARG A 139 -8.37 -11.93 1.02
CA ARG A 139 -9.62 -11.34 1.50
C ARG A 139 -10.69 -11.33 0.41
N ASP A 140 -11.93 -11.60 0.80
CA ASP A 140 -13.10 -11.69 -0.08
C ASP A 140 -13.74 -10.32 -0.37
N ASP A 141 -13.36 -9.31 0.41
CA ASP A 141 -13.92 -7.96 0.39
C ASP A 141 -13.16 -6.99 -0.54
N LEU A 142 -12.17 -7.50 -1.27
CA LEU A 142 -11.40 -6.77 -2.28
C LEU A 142 -12.07 -6.78 -3.65
N LYS A 143 -11.99 -5.63 -4.34
CA LYS A 143 -12.36 -5.50 -5.76
C LYS A 143 -11.17 -5.90 -6.62
N GLY A 144 -11.13 -7.18 -7.02
CA GLY A 144 -10.07 -7.76 -7.85
C GLY A 144 -9.01 -8.50 -7.02
N LYS A 145 -7.90 -8.86 -7.67
CA LYS A 145 -6.80 -9.66 -7.09
C LYS A 145 -5.48 -8.87 -6.95
N ARG A 146 -5.54 -7.55 -7.07
CA ARG A 146 -4.38 -6.66 -7.00
C ARG A 146 -4.64 -5.62 -5.92
N ILE A 147 -3.58 -5.25 -5.21
CA ILE A 147 -3.61 -4.20 -4.20
C ILE A 147 -2.47 -3.22 -4.46
N CYS A 148 -2.67 -1.97 -4.03
CA CYS A 148 -1.63 -0.95 -4.08
C CYS A 148 -0.73 -1.04 -2.83
N ALA A 149 0.58 -1.03 -2.99
CA ALA A 149 1.51 -0.85 -1.86
C ALA A 149 1.70 0.65 -1.59
N TYR A 150 1.33 1.10 -0.40
CA TYR A 150 1.43 2.49 0.02
C TYR A 150 2.34 2.60 1.24
N GLY A 151 3.51 3.21 1.08
CA GLY A 151 4.52 3.30 2.13
C GLY A 151 4.79 4.74 2.58
N LEU A 152 4.92 4.96 3.89
CA LEU A 152 5.36 6.24 4.46
C LEU A 152 6.79 6.15 4.99
N THR A 153 7.67 7.07 4.58
CA THR A 153 9.11 7.08 4.94
C THR A 153 9.77 5.71 4.70
N ARG A 154 10.31 5.03 5.73
CA ARG A 154 10.84 3.66 5.62
C ARG A 154 9.82 2.64 5.09
N GLY A 155 8.52 2.91 5.21
CA GLY A 155 7.48 2.11 4.57
C GLY A 155 7.59 2.07 3.04
N GLY A 156 8.08 3.13 2.40
CA GLY A 156 8.36 3.13 0.97
C GLY A 156 9.53 2.19 0.62
N TYR A 157 10.57 2.16 1.46
CA TYR A 157 11.65 1.17 1.34
C TYR A 157 11.11 -0.27 1.50
N TYR A 158 10.29 -0.52 2.53
CA TYR A 158 9.64 -1.82 2.72
C TYR A 158 8.77 -2.23 1.53
N ALA A 159 8.04 -1.29 0.91
CA ALA A 159 7.25 -1.55 -0.29
C ALA A 159 8.14 -2.00 -1.46
N ILE A 160 9.25 -1.31 -1.72
CA ILE A 160 10.17 -1.67 -2.80
C ILE A 160 10.81 -3.04 -2.52
N ARG A 161 11.23 -3.30 -1.28
CA ARG A 161 11.78 -4.59 -0.86
C ARG A 161 10.75 -5.70 -1.04
N LEU A 162 9.52 -5.52 -0.59
CA LEU A 162 8.42 -6.46 -0.79
C LEU A 162 8.26 -6.80 -2.28
N LEU A 163 8.15 -5.78 -3.13
CA LEU A 163 7.91 -5.96 -4.56
C LEU A 163 9.09 -6.68 -5.24
N VAL A 164 10.32 -6.22 -5.03
CA VAL A 164 11.48 -6.71 -5.79
C VAL A 164 12.08 -7.97 -5.18
N THR A 165 12.25 -8.04 -3.85
CA THR A 165 12.87 -9.18 -3.18
C THR A 165 11.98 -10.42 -3.22
N PHE A 166 10.66 -10.26 -3.05
CA PHE A 166 9.70 -11.38 -3.05
C PHE A 166 8.95 -11.55 -4.37
N LYS A 167 9.33 -10.79 -5.42
CA LYS A 167 8.73 -10.84 -6.76
C LYS A 167 7.21 -10.63 -6.75
N ARG A 168 6.74 -9.59 -6.07
CA ARG A 168 5.32 -9.26 -5.86
C ARG A 168 4.77 -8.17 -6.78
N GLN A 169 5.48 -7.86 -7.86
CA GLN A 169 5.12 -6.80 -8.80
C GLN A 169 4.13 -7.23 -9.91
N GLU A 170 3.75 -8.51 -10.01
CA GLU A 170 2.91 -9.08 -11.10
C GLU A 170 1.46 -9.38 -10.71
#